data_AF-A0A8C6S792-F1
#
_entry.id   AF-A0A8C6S792-F1
#
_cell.length_a   1.000
_cell.length_b   1.000
_cell.length_c   1.000
_cell.angle_alpha   90.00
_cell.angle_beta   90.00
_cell.angle_gamma   90.00
#
_symmetry.space_group_name_H-M   'P 1'
#
loop_
_entity.id
_entity.type
_entity.pdbx_description
1 polymer ?
#
loop_
_entity_poly.entity_id
_entity_poly.type
_entity_poly.pdbx_seq_one_letter_code
_entity_poly.pdbx_strand_id
1 'polypeptide(L)'
;KCGMEPTIVPAAVIFLHQLGDTGHRWAEAFAGIRSSHIKYICPHAPFRPVTLNMNMAMPSWFGVIGLSPDSQEDESRIKQATENVKALIE
;
A
#
# COMPACT_ATOMS: atom_id res chain seq x y z
N LYS A 1 -23.29 30.51 12.16
CA LYS A 1 -22.45 29.30 12.23
C LYS A 1 -22.14 28.91 10.79
N CYS A 2 -20.91 29.17 10.32
CA CYS A 2 -20.48 28.89 8.96
C CYS A 2 -20.44 27.36 8.79
N GLY A 3 -21.38 26.80 8.04
CA GLY A 3 -21.40 25.37 7.74
C GLY A 3 -20.34 25.08 6.69
N MET A 4 -19.33 24.28 7.03
CA MET A 4 -18.48 23.66 6.01
C MET A 4 -19.35 22.68 5.24
N GLU A 5 -19.67 23.03 4.00
CA GLU A 5 -20.20 22.08 3.02
C GLU A 5 -19.20 20.92 2.89
N PRO A 6 -19.65 19.65 2.85
CA PRO A 6 -18.74 18.53 2.66
C PRO A 6 -17.98 18.74 1.36
N THR A 7 -16.66 18.90 1.47
CA THR A 7 -15.79 19.04 0.30
C THR A 7 -15.88 17.74 -0.47
N ILE A 8 -16.55 17.75 -1.62
CA ILE A 8 -16.48 16.61 -2.54
C ILE A 8 -15.01 16.44 -2.90
N VAL A 9 -14.45 15.26 -2.61
CA VAL A 9 -13.09 14.90 -3.00
C VAL A 9 -13.22 14.09 -4.29
N PRO A 10 -13.03 14.70 -5.48
CA PRO A 10 -13.32 14.04 -6.76
C PRO A 10 -12.31 12.96 -7.15
N ALA A 11 -11.18 12.87 -6.45
CA ALA A 11 -10.10 11.94 -6.79
C ALA A 11 -9.45 11.31 -5.55
N ALA A 12 -8.85 10.14 -5.74
CA ALA A 12 -8.07 9.45 -4.73
C ALA A 12 -6.76 8.89 -5.32
N VAL A 13 -5.73 8.82 -4.48
CA VAL A 13 -4.47 8.12 -4.73
C VAL A 13 -4.35 7.03 -3.69
N ILE A 14 -4.26 5.77 -4.13
CA ILE A 14 -3.88 4.65 -3.26
C ILE A 14 -2.41 4.37 -3.52
N PHE A 15 -1.57 4.54 -2.49
CA PHE A 15 -0.13 4.32 -2.60
C PHE A 15 0.31 3.15 -1.72
N LEU A 16 0.87 2.11 -2.35
CA LEU A 16 1.35 0.92 -1.67
C LEU A 16 2.86 1.07 -1.41
N HIS A 17 3.25 1.03 -0.13
CA HIS A 17 4.66 1.15 0.26
C HIS A 17 5.46 -0.11 -0.08
N GLN A 18 6.80 0.01 -0.05
CA GLN A 18 7.74 -1.07 -0.33
C GLN A 18 7.87 -2.05 0.85
N LEU A 19 8.58 -3.16 0.62
CA LEU A 19 8.88 -4.19 1.62
C LEU A 19 9.51 -3.57 2.89
N GLY A 20 9.00 -3.94 4.06
CA GLY A 20 9.54 -3.52 5.36
C GLY A 20 9.17 -2.10 5.80
N ASP A 21 8.49 -1.33 4.96
CA ASP A 21 8.08 0.04 5.28
C ASP A 21 6.66 0.12 5.88
N THR A 22 6.13 1.33 6.08
CA THR A 22 4.76 1.56 6.59
C THR A 22 4.03 2.62 5.77
N GLY A 23 2.70 2.51 5.71
CA GLY A 23 1.84 3.53 5.09
C GLY A 23 1.95 4.91 5.76
N HIS A 24 2.34 4.98 7.04
CA HIS A 24 2.45 6.24 7.77
C HIS A 24 3.53 7.16 7.18
N ARG A 25 4.72 6.62 6.88
CA ARG A 25 5.80 7.40 6.27
C ARG A 25 5.42 8.01 4.93
N TRP A 26 4.63 7.29 4.14
CA TRP A 26 4.14 7.78 2.85
C TRP A 26 3.01 8.80 3.01
N ALA A 27 2.13 8.63 3.99
CA ALA A 27 1.13 9.64 4.32
C ALA A 27 1.77 10.97 4.73
N GLU A 28 2.84 10.94 5.52
CA GLU A 28 3.63 12.13 5.88
C GLU A 28 4.32 12.74 4.66
N ALA A 29 4.92 11.92 3.78
CA ALA A 29 5.53 12.41 2.54
C ALA A 29 4.50 13.11 1.63
N PHE A 30 3.30 12.53 1.48
CA PHE A 30 2.22 13.14 0.69
C PHE A 30 1.67 14.42 1.32
N ALA A 31 1.77 14.59 2.65
CA ALA A 31 1.30 15.81 3.30
C ALA A 31 2.01 17.08 2.78
N GLY A 32 3.26 16.95 2.30
CA GLY A 32 4.03 18.04 1.71
C GLY A 32 3.62 18.42 0.27
N ILE A 33 2.88 17.55 -0.43
CA ILE A 33 2.48 17.76 -1.85
C ILE A 33 0.98 17.58 -2.08
N ARG A 34 0.18 17.58 -1.01
CA ARG A 34 -1.24 17.25 -1.06
C ARG A 34 -2.04 18.29 -1.85
N SER A 35 -2.95 17.81 -2.70
CA SER A 35 -4.03 18.62 -3.27
C SER A 35 -5.27 18.56 -2.38
N SER A 36 -6.00 19.67 -2.25
CA SER A 36 -7.28 19.73 -1.50
C SER A 36 -8.38 18.85 -2.09
N HIS A 37 -8.24 18.44 -3.35
CA HIS A 37 -9.23 17.65 -4.09
C HIS A 37 -8.85 16.17 -4.25
N ILE A 38 -7.75 15.73 -3.61
CA ILE A 38 -7.26 14.36 -3.68
C ILE A 38 -7.18 13.76 -2.29
N LYS A 39 -7.80 12.59 -2.10
CA LYS A 39 -7.61 11.76 -0.90
C LYS A 39 -6.41 10.83 -1.11
N TYR A 40 -5.42 10.89 -0.23
CA TYR A 40 -4.27 9.98 -0.26
C TYR A 40 -4.50 8.85 0.75
N ILE A 41 -4.50 7.61 0.26
CA ILE A 41 -4.74 6.40 1.03
C ILE A 41 -3.44 5.58 1.01
N CYS A 42 -2.79 5.46 2.16
CA CYS A 42 -1.53 4.73 2.31
C CYS A 42 -1.76 3.53 3.23
N PRO A 43 -2.29 2.40 2.73
CA PRO A 43 -2.57 1.23 3.56
C PRO A 43 -1.28 0.59 4.09
N HIS A 44 -1.41 -0.17 5.17
CA HIS A 44 -0.30 -0.92 5.75
C HIS A 44 -0.30 -2.35 5.23
N ALA A 45 0.86 -2.83 4.74
CA ALA A 45 1.03 -4.23 4.43
C ALA A 45 0.96 -5.08 5.72
N PRO A 46 0.37 -6.29 5.67
CA PRO A 46 0.37 -7.20 6.81
C PRO A 46 1.81 -7.70 7.11
N PHE A 47 2.07 -8.02 8.38
CA PHE A 47 3.31 -8.71 8.76
C PHE A 47 3.29 -10.16 8.26
N ARG A 48 4.31 -10.52 7.47
CA ARG A 48 4.42 -11.86 6.86
C ARG A 48 5.89 -12.31 6.81
N PRO A 49 6.16 -13.62 6.89
CA PRO A 49 7.51 -14.14 6.65
C PRO A 49 7.89 -13.92 5.19
N VAL A 50 9.14 -13.50 4.95
CA VAL A 50 9.66 -13.23 3.61
C VAL A 50 10.83 -14.16 3.31
N THR A 51 10.66 -15.03 2.31
CA THR A 51 11.65 -16.05 1.93
C THR A 51 13.02 -15.44 1.62
N LEU A 52 13.03 -14.35 0.84
CA LEU A 52 14.24 -13.60 0.50
C LEU A 52 15.03 -13.14 1.75
N ASN A 53 14.32 -12.91 2.86
CA ASN A 53 14.89 -12.39 4.10
C ASN A 53 14.92 -13.46 5.20
N MET A 54 15.28 -14.71 4.85
CA MET A 54 15.39 -15.83 5.79
C MET A 54 14.11 -16.08 6.61
N ASN A 55 12.95 -15.89 5.99
CA ASN A 55 11.63 -16.00 6.62
C ASN A 55 11.38 -15.04 7.80
N MET A 56 12.17 -13.97 7.95
CA MET A 56 11.89 -12.93 8.94
C MET A 56 10.54 -12.26 8.65
N ALA A 57 9.75 -12.04 9.71
CA ALA A 57 8.45 -11.41 9.60
C ALA A 57 8.60 -9.89 9.49
N MET A 58 8.03 -9.32 8.43
CA MET A 58 8.03 -7.87 8.20
C MET A 58 6.81 -7.46 7.35
N PRO A 59 6.48 -6.15 7.27
CA PRO A 59 5.41 -5.68 6.40
C PRO A 59 5.65 -6.08 4.94
N SER A 60 4.79 -6.93 4.39
CA SER A 60 4.87 -7.38 2.99
C SER A 60 3.49 -7.69 2.41
N TRP A 61 3.25 -7.23 1.18
CA TRP A 61 2.00 -7.48 0.46
C TRP A 61 1.87 -8.96 0.02
N PHE A 62 2.97 -9.53 -0.45
CA PHE A 62 3.09 -10.92 -0.92
C PHE A 62 4.46 -11.51 -0.57
N GLY A 63 4.69 -12.78 -0.87
CA GLY A 63 5.98 -13.44 -0.64
C GLY A 63 7.02 -13.00 -1.67
N VAL A 64 8.20 -12.58 -1.23
CA VAL A 64 9.35 -12.29 -2.11
C VAL A 64 10.35 -13.42 -1.99
N ILE A 65 10.68 -14.06 -3.11
CA ILE A 65 11.57 -15.24 -3.16
C ILE A 65 12.97 -14.86 -3.64
N GLY A 66 13.06 -14.02 -4.67
CA GLY A 66 14.32 -13.56 -5.24
C GLY A 66 14.17 -12.19 -5.93
N LEU A 67 15.29 -11.64 -6.40
CA LEU A 67 15.36 -10.33 -7.06
C LEU A 67 15.84 -10.40 -8.52
N SER A 68 16.20 -11.60 -9.00
CA SER A 68 16.54 -11.76 -10.42
C SER A 68 15.26 -11.79 -11.27
N PRO A 69 15.31 -11.39 -12.54
CA PRO A 69 14.16 -11.51 -13.46
C PRO A 69 13.63 -12.94 -13.57
N ASP A 70 14.48 -13.95 -13.38
CA ASP A 70 14.13 -15.38 -13.44
C ASP A 70 13.66 -15.94 -12.09
N SER A 71 13.61 -15.10 -11.04
CA SER A 71 13.14 -15.53 -9.72
C SER A 71 11.66 -15.89 -9.78
N GLN A 72 11.28 -16.99 -9.14
CA GLN A 72 9.87 -17.34 -9.00
C GLN A 72 9.12 -16.28 -8.20
N GLU A 73 7.88 -16.03 -8.59
CA GLU A 73 6.96 -15.13 -7.89
C GLU A 73 5.89 -15.91 -7.12
N ASP A 74 5.43 -15.36 -6.00
CA ASP A 74 4.30 -15.92 -5.24
C ASP A 74 2.96 -15.48 -5.86
N GLU A 75 2.62 -16.08 -7.00
CA GLU A 75 1.43 -15.73 -7.79
C GLU A 75 0.13 -15.76 -6.96
N SER A 76 -0.01 -16.75 -6.07
CA SER A 76 -1.19 -16.89 -5.21
C SER A 76 -1.32 -15.69 -4.26
N ARG A 77 -0.24 -15.29 -3.60
CA ARG A 77 -0.28 -14.13 -2.70
C ARG A 77 -0.37 -12.81 -3.44
N ILE A 78 0.21 -12.70 -4.63
CA ILE A 78 0.03 -11.52 -5.50
C ILE A 78 -1.44 -11.36 -5.86
N LYS A 79 -2.13 -12.44 -6.25
CA LYS A 79 -3.58 -12.42 -6.51
C LYS A 79 -4.37 -12.01 -5.26
N GLN A 80 -4.06 -12.59 -4.10
CA GLN A 80 -4.73 -12.20 -2.85
C GLN A 80 -4.51 -10.72 -2.49
N ALA A 81 -3.29 -10.22 -2.63
CA ALA A 81 -2.98 -8.80 -2.39
C ALA A 81 -3.74 -7.90 -3.38
N THR A 82 -3.86 -8.33 -4.63
CA THR A 82 -4.63 -7.63 -5.67
C THR A 82 -6.11 -7.52 -5.29
N GLU A 83 -6.74 -8.61 -4.86
CA GLU A 83 -8.16 -8.57 -4.43
C GLU A 83 -8.35 -7.68 -3.19
N ASN A 84 -7.40 -7.69 -2.26
CA ASN A 84 -7.46 -6.79 -1.10
C ASN A 84 -7.37 -5.30 -1.50
N VAL A 85 -6.56 -4.97 -2.51
CA VAL A 85 -6.45 -3.59 -3.02
C VAL A 85 -7.70 -3.21 -3.80
N LYS A 86 -8.27 -4.12 -4.60
CA LYS A 86 -9.55 -3.88 -5.29
C LYS A 86 -10.68 -3.57 -4.29
N ALA A 87 -10.73 -4.28 -3.18
CA ALA A 87 -11.70 -4.01 -2.11
C ALA A 87 -11.52 -2.64 -1.41
N LEU A 88 -10.40 -1.93 -1.63
CA LEU A 88 -10.23 -0.54 -1.18
C LEU A 88 -10.72 0.49 -2.21
N ILE A 89 -10.95 0.05 -3.45
CA ILE A 89 -11.41 0.90 -4.56
C ILE A 89 -12.95 0.93 -4.61
N GLU A 90 -13.59 -0.17 -4.27
CA GLU A 90 -15.06 -0.32 -4.16
C GLU A 90 -15.62 0.36 -2.90
#